data_AF-A0A5Q5BL12-F1
#
_entry.id   AF-A0A5Q5BL12-F1
#
_cell.length_a   1.000
_cell.length_b   1.000
_cell.length_c   1.000
_cell.angle_alpha   90.00
_cell.angle_beta   90.00
_cell.angle_gamma   90.00
#
_symmetry.space_group_name_H-M   'P 1'
#
loop_
_entity.id
_entity.type
_entity.pdbx_description
1 polymer ?
#
loop_
_entity_poly.entity_id
_entity_poly.type
_entity_poly.pdbx_seq_one_letter_code
_entity_poly.pdbx_strand_id
1 'polypeptide(L)'
;MCVNCAWTGCNRPIHSRGYCGSHYNKARASGLLPSRPFWVEDTNTGCWLWNRKRRKDGYGRKSIDHSREIPAHRWVYEQHVGPIPDGLEIDHLCNNPPCVNPGHLEPVTHVENMLRQWRRRRAA
;
A
#
# COMPACT_ATOMS: atom_id res chain seq x y z
N MET A 1 2.33 -20.88 14.65
CA MET A 1 2.47 -20.24 15.98
C MET A 1 1.33 -19.25 16.14
N CYS A 2 0.53 -19.33 17.21
CA CYS A 2 -0.57 -18.38 17.44
C CYS A 2 0.00 -17.07 17.97
N VAL A 3 -0.29 -15.96 17.30
CA VAL A 3 0.15 -14.63 17.75
C VAL A 3 -0.81 -14.15 18.84
N ASN A 4 -0.27 -13.82 20.01
CA ASN A 4 -1.04 -13.42 21.19
C ASN A 4 -1.32 -11.92 21.21
N CYS A 5 -2.35 -11.53 21.96
CA CYS A 5 -2.73 -10.14 22.19
C CYS A 5 -1.55 -9.30 22.70
N ALA A 6 -1.34 -8.12 22.11
CA ALA A 6 -0.28 -7.18 22.48
C ALA A 6 -0.50 -6.45 23.82
N TRP A 7 -1.52 -6.83 24.60
CA TRP A 7 -1.82 -6.18 25.88
C TRP A 7 -1.01 -6.89 26.97
N THR A 8 -0.29 -6.13 27.78
CA THR A 8 0.58 -6.68 28.84
C THR A 8 -0.17 -7.67 29.72
N GLY A 9 0.32 -8.90 29.81
CA GLY A 9 -0.29 -9.98 30.60
C GLY A 9 -1.48 -10.71 29.94
N CYS A 10 -1.77 -10.48 28.66
CA CYS A 10 -2.88 -11.13 27.96
C CYS A 10 -2.43 -12.24 27.01
N ASN A 11 -2.83 -13.49 27.29
CA ASN A 11 -2.52 -14.66 26.45
C ASN A 11 -3.64 -15.08 25.50
N ARG A 12 -4.69 -14.26 25.35
CA ARG A 12 -5.77 -14.53 24.38
C ARG A 12 -5.29 -14.34 22.95
N PRO A 13 -5.80 -15.12 21.98
CA PRO A 13 -5.44 -14.96 20.57
C PRO A 13 -5.87 -13.58 20.05
N ILE A 14 -5.11 -13.05 19.08
CA ILE A 14 -5.47 -11.81 18.41
C ILE A 14 -6.80 -12.00 17.66
N HIS A 15 -7.70 -11.04 17.86
CA HIS A 15 -8.92 -10.89 17.06
C HIS A 15 -8.71 -9.86 15.93
N SER A 16 -8.17 -8.67 16.25
CA SER A 16 -7.91 -7.63 15.24
C SER A 16 -6.87 -6.61 15.72
N ARG A 17 -6.10 -6.04 14.77
CA ARG A 17 -5.11 -4.96 15.01
C ARG A 17 -4.18 -5.21 16.21
N GLY A 18 -3.74 -6.47 16.40
CA GLY A 18 -2.84 -6.83 17.50
C GLY A 18 -3.52 -7.14 18.84
N TYR A 19 -4.84 -7.04 18.96
CA TYR A 19 -5.56 -7.22 20.22
C TYR A 19 -6.63 -8.33 20.16
N CYS A 20 -6.89 -9.01 21.28
CA CYS A 20 -8.07 -9.87 21.47
C CYS A 20 -9.35 -9.01 21.51
N GLY A 21 -10.54 -9.60 21.33
CA GLY A 21 -11.81 -8.86 21.20
C GLY A 21 -12.08 -7.82 22.30
N SER A 22 -11.89 -8.18 23.58
CA SER A 22 -12.09 -7.26 24.70
C SER A 22 -11.06 -6.11 24.73
N HIS A 23 -9.78 -6.41 24.49
CA HIS A 23 -8.74 -5.38 24.44
C HIS A 23 -8.81 -4.51 23.17
N TYR A 24 -9.33 -5.05 22.06
CA TYR A 24 -9.65 -4.26 20.88
C TYR A 24 -10.73 -3.21 21.19
N ASN A 25 -11.80 -3.60 21.90
CA ASN A 25 -12.86 -2.67 22.28
C ASN A 25 -12.36 -1.59 23.25
N LYS A 26 -11.52 -1.96 24.23
CA LYS A 26 -10.87 -0.99 25.13
C LYS A 26 -9.95 -0.03 24.36
N ALA A 27 -9.04 -0.55 23.54
CA ALA A 27 -8.13 0.25 22.74
C ALA A 27 -8.88 1.19 21.77
N ARG A 28 -9.98 0.73 21.18
CA ARG A 28 -10.86 1.54 20.32
C ARG A 28 -11.49 2.69 21.11
N ALA A 29 -12.05 2.42 22.29
CA ALA A 29 -12.66 3.44 23.14
C ALA A 29 -11.64 4.48 23.62
N SER A 30 -10.40 4.06 23.86
CA SER A 30 -9.31 4.93 24.32
C SER A 30 -8.52 5.61 23.19
N GLY A 31 -8.85 5.37 21.90
CA GLY A 31 -8.08 5.91 20.78
C GLY A 31 -6.67 5.32 20.61
N LEU A 32 -6.34 4.24 21.32
CA LEU A 32 -5.02 3.59 21.33
C LEU A 32 -4.84 2.51 20.25
N LEU A 33 -5.76 2.44 19.29
CA LEU A 33 -5.61 1.47 18.21
C LEU A 33 -4.42 1.86 17.33
N PRO A 34 -3.46 0.95 17.09
CA PRO A 34 -2.37 1.21 16.17
C PRO A 34 -2.97 1.49 14.79
N SER A 35 -2.40 2.48 14.11
CA SER A 35 -2.81 2.81 12.76
C SER A 35 -2.56 1.60 11.85
N ARG A 36 -3.48 1.34 10.92
CA ARG A 36 -3.29 0.27 9.95
C ARG A 36 -2.12 0.64 9.03
N PRO A 37 -1.16 -0.27 8.76
CA PRO A 37 -0.05 0.03 7.87
C PRO A 37 -0.58 0.42 6.49
N PHE A 38 0.17 1.25 5.77
CA PHE A 38 -0.21 1.73 4.44
C PHE A 38 -0.20 0.61 3.40
N TRP A 39 0.71 -0.36 3.53
CA TRP A 39 0.83 -1.53 2.68
C TRP A 39 1.11 -2.79 3.49
N VAL A 40 1.00 -3.95 2.84
CA VAL A 40 1.43 -5.26 3.34
C VAL A 40 2.36 -5.85 2.30
N GLU A 41 3.48 -6.42 2.72
CA GLU A 41 4.41 -7.09 1.82
C GLU A 41 3.88 -8.47 1.41
N ASP A 42 3.89 -8.75 0.11
CA ASP A 42 3.71 -10.08 -0.45
C ASP A 42 5.09 -10.72 -0.67
N THR A 43 5.42 -11.69 0.17
CA THR A 43 6.73 -12.36 0.18
C THR A 43 7.00 -13.19 -1.07
N ASN A 44 5.98 -13.53 -1.87
CA ASN A 44 6.18 -14.30 -3.10
C ASN A 44 6.61 -13.41 -4.26
N THR A 45 6.12 -12.17 -4.29
CA THR A 45 6.34 -11.25 -5.41
C THR A 45 7.28 -10.10 -5.05
N GLY A 46 7.56 -9.86 -3.77
CA GLY A 46 8.23 -8.66 -3.27
C GLY A 46 7.38 -7.40 -3.39
N CYS A 47 6.10 -7.51 -3.76
CA CYS A 47 5.22 -6.36 -3.89
C CYS A 47 4.81 -5.82 -2.52
N TRP A 48 4.81 -4.50 -2.38
CA TRP A 48 4.18 -3.83 -1.24
C TRP A 48 2.74 -3.49 -1.63
N LEU A 49 1.78 -4.31 -1.23
CA LEU A 49 0.39 -4.19 -1.63
C LEU A 49 -0.32 -3.10 -0.82
N TRP A 50 -0.87 -2.10 -1.51
CA TRP A 50 -1.60 -1.00 -0.86
C TRP A 50 -2.78 -1.53 -0.04
N ASN A 51 -2.75 -1.25 1.26
CA ASN A 51 -3.70 -1.74 2.26
C ASN A 51 -4.71 -0.66 2.68
N ARG A 52 -5.01 0.29 1.78
CA ARG A 52 -6.06 1.30 1.98
C ARG A 52 -7.00 1.33 0.77
N LYS A 53 -7.72 2.44 0.58
CA LYS A 53 -8.69 2.61 -0.52
C LYS A 53 -8.00 2.42 -1.87
N ARG A 54 -8.66 1.67 -2.74
CA ARG A 54 -8.27 1.40 -4.12
C ARG A 54 -9.41 1.79 -5.05
N ARG A 55 -9.09 2.17 -6.29
CA ARG A 55 -10.06 2.37 -7.36
C ARG A 55 -10.45 1.03 -8.00
N LYS A 56 -11.49 1.04 -8.85
CA LYS A 56 -11.96 -0.14 -9.59
C LYS A 56 -10.89 -0.74 -10.52
N ASP A 57 -9.95 0.09 -10.98
CA ASP A 57 -8.80 -0.29 -11.80
C ASP A 57 -7.61 -0.86 -10.98
N GLY A 58 -7.79 -1.05 -9.67
CA GLY A 58 -6.80 -1.65 -8.78
C GLY A 58 -5.80 -0.65 -8.16
N TYR A 59 -5.69 0.57 -8.68
CA TYR A 59 -4.72 1.55 -8.19
C TYR A 59 -5.08 2.07 -6.80
N GLY A 60 -4.08 2.05 -5.90
CA GLY A 60 -4.18 2.63 -4.57
C GLY A 60 -4.30 4.16 -4.59
N ARG A 61 -5.03 4.71 -3.61
CA ARG A 61 -5.15 6.16 -3.40
C ARG A 61 -4.75 6.55 -1.97
N LYS A 62 -4.03 7.67 -1.87
CA LYS A 62 -3.66 8.32 -0.61
C LYS A 62 -4.40 9.65 -0.52
N SER A 63 -5.26 9.79 0.49
CA SER A 63 -5.87 11.08 0.83
C SER A 63 -4.80 12.00 1.43
N ILE A 64 -4.67 13.21 0.91
CA ILE A 64 -3.76 14.25 1.44
C ILE A 64 -4.54 15.19 2.36
N ASP A 65 -5.81 15.42 2.04
CA ASP A 65 -6.79 16.10 2.89
C ASP A 65 -8.20 15.55 2.59
N HIS A 66 -9.24 16.28 3.01
CA HIS A 66 -10.64 15.90 2.86
C HIS A 66 -11.14 15.88 1.40
N SER A 67 -10.49 16.59 0.47
CA SER A 67 -10.96 16.74 -0.91
C SER A 67 -9.96 16.22 -1.94
N ARG A 68 -8.69 16.03 -1.57
CA ARG A 68 -7.62 15.63 -2.49
C ARG A 68 -7.10 14.22 -2.23
N GLU A 69 -7.06 13.42 -3.28
CA GLU A 69 -6.43 12.10 -3.31
C GLU A 69 -5.36 12.03 -4.40
N ILE A 70 -4.19 11.49 -4.08
CA ILE A 70 -3.11 11.23 -5.04
C ILE A 70 -2.88 9.72 -5.24
N PRO A 71 -2.27 9.28 -6.36
CA PRO A 71 -1.90 7.89 -6.56
C PRO A 71 -0.94 7.41 -5.47
N ALA A 72 -1.26 6.27 -4.85
CA ALA A 72 -0.50 5.76 -3.73
C ALA A 72 0.95 5.41 -4.10
N HIS A 73 1.18 4.85 -5.28
CA HIS A 73 2.53 4.51 -5.75
C HIS A 73 3.41 5.75 -5.95
N ARG A 74 2.85 6.88 -6.44
CA ARG A 74 3.58 8.15 -6.55
C ARG A 74 3.95 8.69 -5.18
N TRP A 75 2.98 8.70 -4.26
CA TRP A 75 3.24 9.13 -2.88
C TRP A 75 4.37 8.32 -2.24
N VAL A 76 4.30 6.98 -2.29
CA VAL A 76 5.33 6.13 -1.69
C VAL A 76 6.68 6.30 -2.38
N TYR A 77 6.73 6.41 -3.71
CA TYR A 77 7.95 6.70 -4.46
C TYR A 77 8.59 8.01 -3.97
N GLU A 78 7.83 9.09 -3.89
CA GLU A 78 8.33 10.39 -3.43
C GLU A 78 8.83 10.38 -1.99
N GLN A 79 8.22 9.57 -1.11
CA GLN A 79 8.68 9.44 0.27
C GLN A 79 9.99 8.64 0.41
N HIS A 80 10.29 7.71 -0.50
CA HIS A 80 11.43 6.79 -0.36
C HIS A 80 12.58 7.07 -1.31
N VAL A 81 12.30 7.65 -2.49
CA VAL A 81 13.28 7.91 -3.55
C VAL A 81 13.48 9.40 -3.74
N GLY A 82 12.37 10.15 -3.78
CA GLY A 82 12.38 11.60 -3.98
C GLY A 82 11.45 12.05 -5.10
N PRO A 83 11.48 13.35 -5.46
CA PRO A 83 10.52 13.92 -6.40
C PRO A 83 10.55 13.22 -7.75
N ILE A 84 9.36 12.99 -8.32
CA ILE A 84 9.24 12.48 -9.69
C ILE A 84 9.58 13.63 -10.64
N PRO A 85 10.56 13.47 -11.56
CA PRO A 85 10.92 14.53 -12.49
C PRO A 85 9.73 14.98 -13.36
N ASP A 86 9.72 16.26 -13.71
CA ASP A 86 8.67 16.84 -14.55
C ASP A 86 8.55 16.12 -15.89
N GLY A 87 7.31 15.89 -16.33
CA GLY A 87 7.01 15.17 -17.56
C GLY A 87 7.12 13.64 -17.47
N LEU A 88 7.50 13.08 -16.33
CA LEU A 88 7.56 11.64 -16.11
C LEU A 88 6.34 11.09 -15.36
N GLU A 89 5.99 9.84 -15.69
CA GLU A 89 4.96 9.04 -15.07
C GLU A 89 5.59 7.83 -14.38
N ILE A 90 4.95 7.30 -13.34
CA ILE A 90 5.41 6.07 -12.70
C ILE A 90 4.82 4.85 -13.41
N ASP A 91 5.68 3.99 -13.95
CA ASP A 91 5.32 2.66 -14.46
C ASP A 91 5.60 1.58 -13.40
N HIS A 92 4.76 0.55 -13.39
CA HIS A 92 4.91 -0.63 -12.55
C HIS A 92 5.69 -1.71 -13.30
N LEU A 93 6.95 -1.93 -12.92
CA LEU A 93 7.78 -3.00 -13.49
C LEU A 93 7.17 -4.39 -13.22
N CYS A 94 6.49 -4.54 -12.08
CA CYS A 94 5.80 -5.76 -11.67
C CYS A 94 4.39 -5.94 -12.31
N ASN A 95 3.89 -4.96 -13.08
CA ASN A 95 2.55 -4.95 -13.65
C ASN A 95 1.40 -5.24 -12.64
N ASN A 96 1.58 -4.82 -11.38
CA ASN A 96 0.64 -5.05 -10.30
C ASN A 96 0.15 -3.70 -9.74
N PRO A 97 -1.01 -3.17 -10.18
CA PRO A 97 -1.45 -1.80 -9.84
C PRO A 97 -1.58 -1.48 -8.34
N PRO A 98 -1.95 -2.44 -7.45
CA PRO A 98 -1.87 -2.27 -6.00
C PRO A 98 -0.47 -2.10 -5.42
N CYS A 99 0.60 -2.45 -6.14
CA CYS A 99 1.97 -2.38 -5.62
C CYS A 99 2.44 -0.93 -5.46
N VAL A 100 3.10 -0.65 -4.34
CA VAL A 100 3.74 0.65 -4.04
C VAL A 100 5.23 0.52 -3.70
N ASN A 101 5.83 -0.66 -3.90
CA ASN A 101 7.25 -0.87 -3.61
C ASN A 101 8.10 0.00 -4.55
N PRO A 102 8.89 0.97 -4.05
CA PRO A 102 9.72 1.84 -4.89
C PRO A 102 10.67 1.07 -5.81
N GLY A 103 11.17 -0.09 -5.40
CA GLY A 103 12.02 -0.95 -6.24
C GLY A 103 11.27 -1.58 -7.43
N HIS A 104 9.94 -1.53 -7.46
CA HIS A 104 9.10 -1.98 -8.57
C HIS A 104 8.48 -0.83 -9.38
N LEU A 105 8.92 0.40 -9.14
CA LEU A 105 8.42 1.61 -9.77
C LEU A 105 9.54 2.30 -10.55
N GLU A 106 9.23 2.79 -11.74
CA GLU A 106 10.19 3.51 -12.58
C GLU A 106 9.54 4.77 -13.15
N PRO A 107 10.15 5.96 -12.99
CA PRO A 107 9.77 7.15 -13.73
C PRO A 107 10.10 6.98 -15.21
N VAL A 108 9.09 7.04 -16.06
CA VAL A 108 9.22 6.89 -17.52
C VAL A 108 8.47 8.01 -18.23
N THR A 109 8.76 8.23 -19.50
CA THR A 109 7.94 9.13 -20.31
C THR A 109 6.56 8.52 -20.55
N HIS A 110 5.56 9.35 -20.80
CA HIS A 110 4.21 8.90 -21.14
C HIS A 110 4.21 7.91 -22.33
N VAL A 111 5.03 8.19 -23.35
CA VAL A 111 5.17 7.33 -24.54
C VAL A 111 5.69 5.95 -24.15
N GLU A 112 6.70 5.86 -23.31
CA GLU A 112 7.25 4.59 -22.85
C GLU A 112 6.25 3.81 -21.99
N ASN A 113 5.53 4.49 -21.08
CA ASN A 113 4.47 3.87 -20.28
C ASN A 113 3.38 3.24 -21.18
N MET A 114 2.89 3.99 -22.17
CA MET A 114 1.90 3.49 -23.13
C MET A 114 2.44 2.31 -23.94
N LEU A 115 3.68 2.39 -24.42
CA LEU A 115 4.31 1.33 -25.21
C LEU A 115 4.47 0.04 -24.40
N ARG A 116 4.89 0.12 -23.13
CA ARG A 116 5.00 -1.03 -22.22
C ARG A 116 3.63 -1.64 -21.95
N GLN A 117 2.62 -0.83 -21.66
CA GLN A 117 1.26 -1.34 -21.47
C GLN A 117 0.72 -2.04 -22.72
N TRP A 118 0.96 -1.48 -23.90
CA TRP A 118 0.57 -2.11 -25.17
C TRP A 118 1.27 -3.46 -25.37
N ARG A 119 2.59 -3.52 -25.13
CA ARG A 119 3.36 -4.77 -25.22
C ARG A 119 2.82 -5.84 -24.27
N ARG A 120 2.53 -5.47 -23.01
CA ARG A 120 1.96 -6.38 -22.00
C ARG A 120 0.60 -6.94 -22.43
N ARG A 121 -0.27 -6.09 -23.00
CA ARG A 121 -1.61 -6.52 -23.49
C ARG A 121 -1.56 -7.46 -24.69
N ARG A 122 -0.50 -7.42 -25.50
CA ARG A 122 -0.36 -8.31 -26.68
C ARG A 122 0.36 -9.62 -26.38
N ALA A 123 1.06 -9.69 -25.25
CA ALA A 123 1.76 -10.88 -24.81
C ALA A 123 0.91 -11.81 -23.93
N ALA A 124 -0.27 -11.34 -23.50
CA ALA A 124 -1.27 -12.10 -22.73
C ALA A 124 -2.36 -12.64 -23.66
#